data_AF-R8BEE9-F1
#
_entry.id   AF-R8BEE9-F1
#
_cell.length_a   1.000
_cell.length_b   1.000
_cell.length_c   1.000
_cell.angle_alpha   90.00
_cell.angle_beta   90.00
_cell.angle_gamma   90.00
#
_symmetry.space_group_name_H-M   'P 1'
#
loop_
_entity.id
_entity.type
_entity.pdbx_description
1 polymer ?
#
loop_
_entity_poly.entity_id
_entity_poly.type
_entity_poly.pdbx_seq_one_letter_code
_entity_poly.pdbx_strand_id
1 'polypeptide(L)'
;MKSIEENVRAAHTFLSKHYGNASDSEIILVGFSRGALTARVLAALINDVGLLSEKGLRHHELIFTHWAARRQQWKDEPENDRLVVEAIRKRFAPDTFLFQDGRQIHIKAVAVWDTVQSLGWKQVFQNVLPWLATEGEEQRFAFVRNRLPSNVENAFQALALNEHRRNFQAVIWDAEGAASSLMKQCWFAGYHSDPA
;
A
#
# COMPACT_ATOMS: atom_id res chain seq x y z
N MET A 1 19.41 -5.18 0.42
CA MET A 1 18.02 -5.49 0.81
C MET A 1 17.12 -4.63 -0.07
N LYS A 2 16.07 -5.18 -0.69
CA LYS A 2 15.22 -4.40 -1.60
C LYS A 2 14.40 -3.35 -0.85
N SER A 3 14.19 -2.18 -1.46
CA SER A 3 13.32 -1.13 -0.93
C SER A 3 11.85 -1.52 -0.93
N ILE A 4 11.01 -0.76 -0.20
CA ILE A 4 9.55 -0.96 -0.26
C ILE A 4 9.05 -0.73 -1.69
N GLU A 5 9.55 0.31 -2.36
CA GLU A 5 9.20 0.59 -3.75
C GLU A 5 9.56 -0.57 -4.69
N GLU A 6 10.78 -1.10 -4.59
CA GLU A 6 11.23 -2.23 -5.40
C GLU A 6 10.35 -3.47 -5.18
N ASN A 7 9.96 -3.75 -3.94
CA ASN A 7 9.08 -4.87 -3.61
C ASN A 7 7.67 -4.66 -4.17
N VAL A 8 7.10 -3.46 -4.02
CA VAL A 8 5.77 -3.14 -4.56
C VAL A 8 5.77 -3.24 -6.09
N ARG A 9 6.76 -2.64 -6.77
CA ARG A 9 6.87 -2.70 -8.24
C ARG A 9 7.14 -4.12 -8.73
N ALA A 10 7.95 -4.92 -8.03
CA ALA A 10 8.16 -6.31 -8.40
C ALA A 10 6.87 -7.13 -8.29
N ALA A 11 6.13 -7.01 -7.19
CA ALA A 11 4.87 -7.71 -6.97
C ALA A 11 3.78 -7.25 -7.96
N HIS A 12 3.67 -5.94 -8.21
CA HIS A 12 2.72 -5.40 -9.18
C HIS A 12 3.02 -5.85 -10.61
N THR A 13 4.31 -5.95 -10.97
CA THR A 13 4.73 -6.52 -12.27
C THR A 13 4.38 -8.00 -12.38
N PHE A 14 4.56 -8.76 -11.29
CA PHE A 14 4.18 -10.17 -11.25
C PHE A 14 2.67 -10.33 -11.46
N LEU A 15 1.84 -9.60 -10.71
CA LEU A 15 0.38 -9.67 -10.85
C LEU A 15 -0.07 -9.26 -12.25
N SER A 16 0.48 -8.17 -12.79
CA SER A 16 0.16 -7.67 -14.14
C SER A 16 0.45 -8.68 -15.26
N LYS A 17 1.36 -9.65 -15.04
CA LYS A 17 1.70 -10.67 -16.03
C LYS A 17 0.89 -11.96 -15.89
N HIS A 18 0.36 -12.26 -14.69
CA HIS A 18 -0.20 -13.57 -14.38
C HIS A 18 -1.68 -13.54 -14.01
N TYR A 19 -2.19 -12.42 -13.50
CA TYR A 19 -3.59 -12.29 -13.10
C TYR A 19 -4.52 -12.19 -14.32
N GLY A 20 -5.63 -12.94 -14.29
CA GLY A 20 -6.63 -12.96 -15.37
C GLY A 20 -6.39 -13.99 -16.47
N ASN A 21 -5.27 -14.72 -16.44
CA ASN A 21 -5.01 -15.83 -17.37
C ASN A 21 -5.78 -17.11 -17.04
N ALA A 22 -6.40 -17.18 -15.85
CA ALA A 22 -7.24 -18.30 -15.40
C ALA A 22 -8.58 -17.77 -14.84
N SER A 23 -9.66 -18.52 -15.08
CA SER A 23 -11.06 -18.15 -14.75
C SER A 23 -11.31 -17.86 -13.27
N ASP A 24 -10.46 -18.36 -12.38
CA ASP A 24 -10.66 -18.35 -10.92
C ASP A 24 -9.46 -17.76 -10.15
N SER A 25 -8.75 -16.79 -10.77
CA SER A 25 -7.58 -16.17 -10.15
C SER A 25 -7.97 -15.25 -9.00
N GLU A 26 -7.37 -15.43 -7.82
CA GLU A 26 -7.57 -14.54 -6.66
C GLU A 26 -6.25 -13.87 -6.23
N ILE A 27 -6.33 -12.63 -5.75
CA ILE A 27 -5.17 -11.92 -5.17
C ILE A 27 -5.28 -11.96 -3.64
N ILE A 28 -4.29 -12.57 -3.01
CA ILE A 28 -4.13 -12.58 -1.54
C ILE A 28 -2.79 -11.93 -1.21
N LEU A 29 -2.83 -10.88 -0.38
CA LEU A 29 -1.64 -10.14 0.05
C LEU A 29 -1.36 -10.45 1.51
N VAL A 30 -0.15 -10.92 1.80
CA VAL A 30 0.29 -11.28 3.15
C VAL A 30 1.57 -10.52 3.48
N GLY A 31 1.66 -9.93 4.67
CA GLY A 31 2.84 -9.16 5.05
C GLY A 31 3.06 -9.04 6.55
N PHE A 32 4.33 -8.98 6.95
CA PHE A 32 4.77 -8.73 8.33
C PHE A 32 5.71 -7.52 8.37
N SER A 33 5.54 -6.61 9.34
CA SER A 33 6.42 -5.46 9.54
C SER A 33 6.53 -4.57 8.28
N ARG A 34 7.72 -4.40 7.70
CA ARG A 34 7.89 -3.73 6.38
C ARG A 34 7.16 -4.43 5.24
N GLY A 35 6.99 -5.75 5.32
CA GLY A 35 6.16 -6.52 4.40
C GLY A 35 4.68 -6.19 4.54
N ALA A 36 4.21 -5.87 5.75
CA ALA A 36 2.84 -5.38 5.95
C ALA A 36 2.63 -4.03 5.27
N LEU A 37 3.58 -3.10 5.41
CA LEU A 37 3.53 -1.83 4.66
C LEU A 37 3.53 -2.09 3.15
N THR A 38 4.42 -2.94 2.65
CA THR A 38 4.49 -3.33 1.23
C THR A 38 3.16 -3.86 0.71
N ALA A 39 2.51 -4.78 1.45
CA ALA A 39 1.21 -5.33 1.08
C ALA A 39 0.12 -4.25 0.98
N ARG A 40 0.10 -3.30 1.93
CA ARG A 40 -0.87 -2.20 1.92
C ARG A 40 -0.62 -1.23 0.77
N VAL A 41 0.64 -0.86 0.50
CA VAL A 41 1.00 0.02 -0.63
C VAL A 41 0.61 -0.64 -1.96
N LEU A 42 0.87 -1.95 -2.09
CA LEU A 42 0.45 -2.71 -3.26
C LEU A 42 -1.07 -2.75 -3.42
N ALA A 43 -1.82 -2.94 -2.34
CA ALA A 43 -3.28 -2.92 -2.38
C ALA A 43 -3.82 -1.56 -2.86
N ALA A 44 -3.28 -0.46 -2.35
CA ALA A 44 -3.65 0.89 -2.77
C ALA A 44 -3.28 1.15 -4.24
N LEU A 45 -2.11 0.69 -4.70
CA LEU A 45 -1.69 0.81 -6.09
C LEU A 45 -2.67 0.07 -7.02
N ILE A 46 -3.02 -1.18 -6.69
CA ILE A 46 -3.98 -1.97 -7.50
C ILE A 46 -5.36 -1.31 -7.52
N ASN A 47 -5.81 -0.76 -6.39
CA ASN A 47 -7.10 -0.06 -6.31
C ASN A 47 -7.16 1.16 -7.24
N ASP A 48 -6.08 1.94 -7.27
CA ASP A 48 -6.07 3.23 -7.97
C ASP A 48 -5.68 3.11 -9.44
N VAL A 49 -4.71 2.26 -9.72
CA VAL A 49 -4.07 2.12 -11.03
C VAL A 49 -4.61 0.90 -11.78
N GLY A 50 -5.03 -0.14 -11.06
CA GLY A 50 -5.29 -1.45 -11.65
C GLY A 50 -4.00 -2.15 -12.05
N LEU A 51 -4.13 -3.26 -12.79
CA LEU A 51 -2.98 -3.98 -13.33
C LEU A 51 -2.58 -3.43 -14.70
N LEU A 52 -1.30 -3.53 -15.02
CA LEU A 52 -0.74 -3.00 -16.26
C LEU A 52 -0.73 -4.04 -17.37
N SER A 53 -0.92 -3.59 -18.61
CA SER A 53 -0.63 -4.42 -19.78
C SER A 53 0.88 -4.57 -19.98
N GLU A 54 1.30 -5.38 -20.95
CA GLU A 54 2.71 -5.46 -21.34
C GLU A 54 3.29 -4.09 -21.76
N LYS A 55 2.48 -3.26 -22.44
CA LYS A 55 2.88 -1.88 -22.81
C LYS A 55 2.94 -0.97 -21.59
N GLY A 56 2.00 -1.11 -20.65
CA GLY A 56 2.01 -0.37 -19.39
C GLY A 56 3.22 -0.68 -18.53
N LEU A 57 3.65 -1.95 -18.50
CA LEU A 57 4.82 -2.38 -17.73
C LEU A 57 6.12 -1.70 -18.19
N ARG A 58 6.21 -1.29 -19.46
CA ARG A 58 7.34 -0.47 -19.98
C ARG A 58 7.41 0.92 -19.34
N HIS A 59 6.29 1.41 -18.82
CA HIS A 59 6.14 2.72 -18.18
C HIS A 59 5.91 2.61 -16.66
N HIS A 60 6.09 1.41 -16.08
CA HIS A 60 5.71 1.14 -14.69
C HIS A 60 6.37 2.08 -13.69
N GLU A 61 7.66 2.39 -13.86
CA GLU A 61 8.37 3.34 -13.00
C GLU A 61 7.73 4.72 -12.95
N LEU A 62 7.41 5.24 -14.14
CA LEU A 62 6.84 6.55 -14.32
C LEU A 62 5.43 6.60 -13.73
N ILE A 63 4.60 5.59 -14.03
CA ILE A 63 3.24 5.46 -13.49
C ILE A 63 3.28 5.42 -11.96
N PHE A 64 4.14 4.57 -11.39
CA PHE A 64 4.30 4.43 -9.94
C PHE A 64 4.74 5.75 -9.29
N THR A 65 5.73 6.42 -9.86
CA THR A 65 6.26 7.69 -9.34
C THR A 65 5.19 8.78 -9.34
N HIS A 66 4.45 8.91 -10.45
CA HIS A 66 3.36 9.88 -10.55
C HIS A 66 2.21 9.57 -9.60
N TRP A 67 1.84 8.30 -9.47
CA TRP A 67 0.81 7.86 -8.52
C TRP A 67 1.21 8.19 -7.08
N ALA A 68 2.42 7.80 -6.67
CA ALA A 68 2.91 8.04 -5.31
C ALA A 68 3.00 9.53 -4.99
N ALA A 69 3.50 10.36 -5.91
CA ALA A 69 3.56 11.80 -5.73
C ALA A 69 2.16 12.42 -5.57
N ARG A 70 1.19 11.96 -6.37
CA ARG A 70 -0.19 12.47 -6.32
C ARG A 70 -0.90 12.07 -5.03
N ARG A 71 -0.73 10.83 -4.61
CA ARG A 71 -1.26 10.33 -3.34
C ARG A 71 -0.65 11.04 -2.14
N GLN A 72 0.65 11.33 -2.18
CA GLN A 72 1.30 12.11 -1.12
C GLN A 72 0.78 13.54 -1.05
N GLN A 73 0.51 14.18 -2.19
CA GLN A 73 -0.05 15.53 -2.25
C GLN A 73 -1.43 15.63 -1.59
N TRP A 74 -2.25 14.57 -1.67
CA TRP A 74 -3.62 14.54 -1.18
C TRP A 74 -3.85 13.55 -0.04
N LYS A 75 -2.80 13.27 0.73
CA LYS A 75 -2.84 12.29 1.82
C LYS A 75 -3.91 12.61 2.88
N ASP A 76 -4.24 13.90 3.05
CA ASP A 76 -5.17 14.42 4.05
C ASP A 76 -6.57 14.74 3.48
N GLU A 77 -6.80 14.51 2.18
CA GLU A 77 -8.05 14.84 1.46
C GLU A 77 -8.66 13.57 0.81
N PRO A 78 -9.33 12.71 1.59
CA PRO A 78 -9.82 11.40 1.11
C PRO A 78 -10.87 11.46 0.00
N GLU A 79 -11.63 12.55 -0.10
CA GLU A 79 -12.54 12.85 -1.19
C GLU A 79 -11.84 12.89 -2.56
N ASN A 80 -10.53 13.16 -2.58
CA ASN A 80 -9.73 13.27 -3.80
C ASN A 80 -9.20 11.93 -4.31
N ASP A 81 -9.51 10.81 -3.66
CA ASP A 81 -9.07 9.48 -4.09
C ASP A 81 -9.44 9.19 -5.55
N ARG A 82 -10.67 9.55 -5.95
CA ARG A 82 -11.13 9.42 -7.34
C ARG A 82 -10.34 10.32 -8.30
N LEU A 83 -9.93 11.49 -7.86
CA LEU A 83 -9.14 12.41 -8.67
C LEU A 83 -7.71 11.91 -8.88
N VAL A 84 -7.15 11.10 -7.97
CA VAL A 84 -5.85 10.44 -8.19
C VAL A 84 -5.97 9.48 -9.37
N VAL A 85 -6.99 8.63 -9.35
CA VAL A 85 -7.28 7.67 -10.42
C VAL A 85 -7.50 8.41 -11.75
N GLU A 86 -8.32 9.46 -11.75
CA GLU A 86 -8.58 10.26 -12.93
C GLU A 86 -7.32 10.96 -13.44
N ALA A 87 -6.47 11.50 -12.58
CA ALA A 87 -5.22 12.16 -12.97
C ALA A 87 -4.24 11.17 -13.63
N ILE A 88 -4.11 9.96 -13.07
CA ILE A 88 -3.29 8.90 -13.66
C ILE A 88 -3.86 8.48 -15.01
N ARG A 89 -5.18 8.27 -15.10
CA ARG A 89 -5.83 7.96 -16.38
C ARG A 89 -5.73 9.11 -17.38
N LYS A 90 -5.89 10.37 -17.00
CA LYS A 90 -5.75 11.49 -17.95
C LYS A 90 -4.31 11.61 -18.47
N ARG A 91 -3.33 11.33 -17.62
CA ARG A 91 -1.90 11.43 -17.96
C ARG A 91 -1.42 10.25 -18.81
N PHE A 92 -1.92 9.04 -18.54
CA PHE A 92 -1.40 7.80 -19.12
C PHE A 92 -2.42 7.03 -19.95
N ALA A 93 -3.72 7.32 -19.82
CA ALA A 93 -4.84 6.70 -20.53
C ALA A 93 -5.48 7.53 -21.67
N PRO A 94 -4.80 8.45 -22.40
CA PRO A 94 -5.13 8.60 -23.82
C PRO A 94 -4.96 7.25 -24.54
N ASP A 95 -4.04 6.40 -24.05
CA ASP A 95 -3.75 5.06 -24.51
C ASP A 95 -4.31 4.00 -23.53
N THR A 96 -5.61 3.68 -23.63
CA THR A 96 -6.28 2.65 -22.81
C THR A 96 -5.53 1.31 -22.77
N PHE A 97 -4.68 1.07 -23.78
CA PHE A 97 -3.81 -0.10 -23.90
C PHE A 97 -2.71 -0.23 -22.84
N LEU A 98 -2.45 0.76 -21.98
CA LEU A 98 -1.44 0.65 -20.91
C LEU A 98 -1.95 -0.14 -19.69
N PHE A 99 -3.26 -0.27 -19.51
CA PHE A 99 -3.86 -0.98 -18.40
C PHE A 99 -4.47 -2.30 -18.90
N GLN A 100 -4.62 -3.29 -18.03
CA GLN A 100 -5.46 -4.44 -18.34
C GLN A 100 -6.92 -3.96 -18.50
N ASP A 101 -7.70 -4.67 -19.33
CA ASP A 101 -9.09 -4.34 -19.63
C ASP A 101 -9.87 -3.96 -18.37
N GLY A 102 -10.71 -2.93 -18.46
CA GLY A 102 -11.32 -2.13 -17.37
C GLY A 102 -12.21 -2.86 -16.34
N ARG A 103 -11.99 -4.16 -16.15
CA ARG A 103 -12.42 -4.95 -15.00
C ARG A 103 -11.89 -4.31 -13.72
N GLN A 104 -12.76 -4.24 -12.73
CA GLN A 104 -12.31 -3.97 -11.37
C GLN A 104 -11.49 -5.17 -10.88
N ILE A 105 -10.28 -4.89 -10.39
CA ILE A 105 -9.39 -5.89 -9.83
C ILE A 105 -9.69 -5.99 -8.33
N HIS A 106 -10.33 -7.09 -7.94
CA HIS A 106 -10.63 -7.37 -6.53
C HIS A 106 -9.44 -8.05 -5.85
N ILE A 107 -9.17 -7.61 -4.62
CA ILE A 107 -8.22 -8.26 -3.73
C ILE A 107 -9.01 -9.10 -2.75
N LYS A 108 -8.85 -10.42 -2.85
CA LYS A 108 -9.61 -11.38 -2.05
C LYS A 108 -9.35 -11.19 -0.56
N ALA A 109 -8.07 -11.04 -0.19
CA ALA A 109 -7.70 -10.79 1.18
C ALA A 109 -6.39 -10.01 1.32
N VAL A 110 -6.32 -9.18 2.36
CA VAL A 110 -5.08 -8.59 2.88
C VAL A 110 -4.92 -9.02 4.33
N ALA A 111 -3.88 -9.79 4.63
CA ALA A 111 -3.54 -10.25 5.97
C ALA A 111 -2.19 -9.68 6.40
N VAL A 112 -2.20 -8.83 7.43
CA VAL A 112 -1.00 -8.13 7.88
C VAL A 112 -0.74 -8.30 9.37
N TRP A 113 0.52 -8.54 9.70
CA TRP A 113 1.03 -8.52 11.07
C TRP A 113 1.83 -7.25 11.27
N ASP A 114 1.34 -6.46 12.21
CA ASP A 114 2.06 -5.36 12.84
C ASP A 114 2.69 -4.37 11.86
N THR A 115 1.83 -3.49 11.32
CA THR A 115 2.28 -2.43 10.40
C THR A 115 2.98 -1.36 11.23
N VAL A 116 4.30 -1.42 11.25
CA VAL A 116 5.12 -0.47 12.00
C VAL A 116 5.31 0.82 11.22
N GLN A 117 5.09 1.93 11.90
CA GLN A 117 5.63 3.23 11.49
C GLN A 117 6.98 3.42 12.20
N SER A 118 8.10 3.21 11.51
CA SER A 118 9.44 3.62 11.94
C SER A 118 9.62 5.15 11.84
N LEU A 119 8.75 5.89 12.54
CA LEU A 119 8.93 7.33 12.77
C LEU A 119 10.23 7.66 13.53
N GLY A 120 10.76 6.68 14.26
CA GLY A 120 11.72 6.86 15.34
C GLY A 120 13.07 7.47 15.03
N TRP A 121 13.67 7.12 13.90
CA TRP A 121 15.04 7.55 13.61
C TRP A 121 15.08 9.05 13.31
N LYS A 122 13.97 9.62 12.83
CA LYS A 122 13.92 11.04 12.47
C LYS A 122 13.79 11.99 13.63
N GLN A 123 13.12 11.63 14.72
CA GLN A 123 13.03 12.56 15.86
C GLN A 123 14.42 12.84 16.45
N VAL A 124 15.30 11.83 16.42
CA VAL A 124 16.70 11.97 16.84
C VAL A 124 17.49 12.81 15.83
N PHE A 125 17.35 12.57 14.52
CA PHE A 125 18.08 13.35 13.51
C PHE A 125 17.55 14.78 13.28
N GLN A 126 16.24 15.02 13.36
CA GLN A 126 15.62 16.34 13.22
C GLN A 126 16.08 17.30 14.33
N ASN A 127 16.27 16.79 15.54
CA ASN A 127 16.72 17.60 16.68
C ASN A 127 18.22 17.88 16.68
N VAL A 128 19.03 17.11 15.94
CA VAL A 128 20.50 17.18 16.01
C VAL A 128 21.14 17.65 14.69
N LEU A 129 20.64 17.21 13.54
CA LEU A 129 21.17 17.52 12.20
C LEU A 129 20.04 17.63 11.16
N PRO A 130 19.19 18.69 11.20
CA PRO A 130 18.01 18.80 10.35
C PRO A 130 18.30 18.78 8.84
N TRP A 131 19.50 19.18 8.41
CA TRP A 131 19.91 19.14 7.00
C TRP A 131 20.24 17.74 6.47
N LEU A 132 20.35 16.73 7.34
CA LEU A 132 20.53 15.32 6.97
C LEU A 132 19.22 14.51 7.05
N ALA A 133 18.12 15.14 7.45
CA ALA A 133 16.82 14.48 7.54
C ALA A 133 16.23 14.24 6.14
N THR A 134 16.70 13.21 5.44
CA THR A 134 16.09 12.75 4.19
C THR A 134 14.71 12.15 4.45
N GLU A 135 13.79 12.31 3.51
CA GLU A 135 12.46 11.68 3.55
C GLU A 135 12.58 10.14 3.44
N GLY A 136 12.68 9.44 4.58
CA GLY A 136 12.61 7.96 4.61
C GLY A 136 11.34 7.40 3.94
N GLU A 137 11.48 6.23 3.31
CA GLU A 137 10.46 5.59 2.45
C GLU A 137 9.07 5.49 3.10
N GLU A 138 8.99 5.29 4.40
CA GLU A 138 7.72 5.17 5.11
C GLU A 138 6.92 6.48 5.18
N GLN A 139 7.60 7.63 5.13
CA GLN A 139 6.93 8.93 5.03
C GLN A 139 6.42 9.18 3.60
N ARG A 140 7.12 8.64 2.61
CA ARG A 140 6.69 8.68 1.21
C ARG A 140 5.42 7.87 0.99
N PHE A 141 5.17 6.83 1.79
CA PHE A 141 3.95 6.02 1.75
C PHE A 141 2.99 6.29 2.91
N ALA A 142 3.12 7.45 3.57
CA ALA A 142 2.26 7.83 4.68
C ALA A 142 0.78 7.93 4.29
N PHE A 143 0.47 8.16 3.01
CA PHE A 143 -0.89 8.21 2.50
C PHE A 143 -1.64 6.86 2.59
N VAL A 144 -0.93 5.73 2.74
CA VAL A 144 -1.52 4.38 2.82
C VAL A 144 -1.92 4.02 4.26
N ARG A 145 -1.71 4.93 5.22
CA ARG A 145 -1.67 4.60 6.65
C ARG A 145 -2.93 3.95 7.19
N ASN A 146 -4.07 4.61 7.26
CA ASN A 146 -5.25 4.06 7.93
C ASN A 146 -6.35 3.63 6.97
N ARG A 147 -6.23 3.88 5.67
CA ARG A 147 -7.32 3.59 4.72
C ARG A 147 -7.23 2.19 4.12
N LEU A 148 -8.34 1.46 4.19
CA LEU A 148 -8.50 0.20 3.47
C LEU A 148 -8.96 0.52 2.04
N PRO A 149 -8.27 0.04 1.00
CA PRO A 149 -8.73 0.24 -0.37
C PRO A 149 -10.08 -0.45 -0.62
N SER A 150 -10.97 0.19 -1.37
CA SER A 150 -12.35 -0.29 -1.56
C SER A 150 -12.44 -1.57 -2.40
N ASN A 151 -11.38 -1.95 -3.10
CA ASN A 151 -11.31 -3.21 -3.83
C ASN A 151 -10.88 -4.42 -2.98
N VAL A 152 -10.64 -4.25 -1.67
CA VAL A 152 -10.30 -5.34 -0.74
C VAL A 152 -11.57 -5.94 -0.15
N GLU A 153 -11.78 -7.25 -0.32
CA GLU A 153 -12.95 -7.94 0.26
C GLU A 153 -12.77 -8.30 1.74
N ASN A 154 -11.59 -8.80 2.11
CA ASN A 154 -11.30 -9.26 3.47
C ASN A 154 -10.00 -8.64 3.99
N ALA A 155 -10.04 -8.00 5.14
CA ALA A 155 -8.90 -7.33 5.76
C ALA A 155 -8.66 -7.88 7.17
N PHE A 156 -7.50 -8.49 7.38
CA PHE A 156 -7.10 -9.08 8.65
C PHE A 156 -5.82 -8.40 9.15
N GLN A 157 -5.86 -7.91 10.38
CA GLN A 157 -4.70 -7.29 11.03
C GLN A 157 -4.47 -7.91 12.40
N ALA A 158 -3.26 -8.41 12.63
CA ALA A 158 -2.77 -8.81 13.95
C ALA A 158 -1.84 -7.72 14.49
N LEU A 159 -2.11 -7.26 15.71
CA LEU A 159 -1.41 -6.18 16.39
C LEU A 159 -0.73 -6.69 17.67
N ALA A 160 0.52 -6.31 17.90
CA ALA A 160 1.24 -6.66 19.12
C ALA A 160 0.82 -5.71 20.27
N LEU A 161 0.25 -6.26 21.34
CA LEU A 161 -0.26 -5.49 22.49
C LEU A 161 0.87 -4.88 23.33
N ASN A 162 2.01 -5.57 23.46
CA ASN A 162 3.09 -5.17 24.36
C ASN A 162 4.20 -4.37 23.64
N GLU A 163 3.97 -3.95 22.39
CA GLU A 163 4.95 -3.16 21.65
C GLU A 163 4.94 -1.70 22.15
N HIS A 164 5.85 -1.39 23.07
CA HIS A 164 5.97 -0.07 23.71
C HIS A 164 7.01 0.84 23.04
N ARG A 165 7.76 0.36 22.03
CA ARG A 165 8.74 1.20 21.35
C ARG A 165 7.99 2.20 20.47
N ARG A 166 8.25 3.50 20.70
CA ARG A 166 7.66 4.61 19.91
C ARG A 166 7.85 4.46 18.40
N ASN A 167 8.86 3.69 17.98
CA ASN A 167 9.22 3.46 16.57
C ASN A 167 8.43 2.31 15.93
N PHE A 168 7.50 1.70 16.66
CA PHE A 168 6.76 0.51 16.26
C PHE A 168 5.25 0.71 16.49
N GLN A 169 4.77 1.96 16.47
CA GLN A 169 3.35 2.24 16.63
C GLN A 169 2.54 1.59 15.51
N ALA A 170 1.54 0.82 15.92
CA ALA A 170 0.61 0.13 15.04
C ALA A 170 -0.22 1.13 14.22
N VAL A 171 -0.28 0.92 12.91
CA VAL A 171 -1.17 1.68 12.04
C VAL A 171 -2.49 0.95 11.85
N ILE A 172 -3.50 1.33 12.62
CA ILE A 172 -4.86 0.76 12.65
C ILE A 172 -5.62 1.22 11.39
N TRP A 173 -6.31 0.29 10.71
CA TRP A 173 -7.27 0.64 9.66
C TRP A 173 -8.50 1.35 10.23
N ASP A 174 -8.98 2.34 9.49
CA ASP A 174 -10.21 3.04 9.75
C ASP A 174 -11.41 2.23 9.24
N ALA A 175 -12.42 2.08 10.09
CA ALA A 175 -13.65 1.37 9.79
C ALA A 175 -14.49 2.11 8.72
N GLU A 176 -14.36 3.43 8.61
CA GLU A 176 -15.12 4.24 7.64
C GLU A 176 -14.77 3.88 6.18
N GLY A 177 -13.53 3.44 5.91
CA GLY A 177 -13.09 2.99 4.59
C GLY A 177 -13.48 1.55 4.24
N ALA A 178 -14.02 0.78 5.19
CA ALA A 178 -14.27 -0.65 5.07
C ALA A 178 -15.75 -1.01 4.83
N ALA A 179 -16.59 -0.07 4.38
CA ALA A 179 -18.04 -0.23 4.32
C ALA A 179 -18.54 -1.49 3.57
N SER A 180 -17.75 -2.02 2.63
CA SER A 180 -18.05 -3.26 1.89
C SER A 180 -17.13 -4.44 2.20
N SER A 181 -16.17 -4.26 3.12
CA SER A 181 -15.12 -5.24 3.41
C SER A 181 -15.33 -5.91 4.76
N LEU A 182 -15.05 -7.21 4.85
CA LEU A 182 -14.93 -7.87 6.16
C LEU A 182 -13.59 -7.45 6.79
N MET A 183 -13.63 -6.52 7.75
CA MET A 183 -12.44 -6.09 8.48
C MET A 183 -12.39 -6.69 9.89
N LYS A 184 -11.27 -7.33 10.22
CA LYS A 184 -10.97 -7.85 11.57
C LYS A 184 -9.58 -7.41 12.01
N GLN A 185 -9.51 -6.74 13.15
CA GLN A 185 -8.27 -6.30 13.77
C GLN A 185 -8.22 -6.87 15.19
N CYS A 186 -7.17 -7.63 15.50
CA CYS A 186 -7.04 -8.34 16.77
C CYS A 186 -5.70 -8.01 17.43
N TRP A 187 -5.75 -7.78 18.74
CA TRP A 187 -4.58 -7.58 19.58
C TRP A 187 -4.13 -8.92 20.14
N PHE A 188 -2.85 -9.25 19.99
CA PHE A 188 -2.22 -10.44 20.55
C PHE A 188 -1.22 -10.03 21.63
N ALA A 189 -1.15 -10.82 22.71
CA ALA A 189 -0.11 -10.66 23.70
C ALA A 189 1.26 -10.95 23.06
N GLY A 190 2.26 -10.11 23.36
CA GLY A 190 3.60 -10.22 22.79
C GLY A 190 4.11 -8.90 22.19
N TYR A 191 5.37 -8.92 21.79
CA TYR A 191 6.09 -7.82 21.13
C TYR A 191 6.10 -7.99 19.60
N HIS A 192 6.54 -6.96 18.87
CA HIS A 192 6.51 -6.93 17.40
C HIS A 192 7.13 -8.16 16.70
N SER A 193 8.07 -8.83 17.34
CA SER A 193 8.78 -9.99 16.78
C SER A 193 8.43 -11.32 17.44
N ASP A 194 7.47 -11.33 18.36
CA ASP A 194 7.02 -12.56 18.97
C ASP A 194 6.14 -13.32 17.96
N PRO A 195 6.46 -14.59 17.66
CA PRO A 195 5.53 -15.44 16.92
C PRO A 195 4.30 -15.66 17.82
N ALA A 196 3.16 -15.13 17.39
CA ALA A 196 1.87 -15.39 18.01
C ALA A 196 1.53 -16.89 18.04
#